data_AF-A0A2L2YLF9-F1
#
_entry.id   AF-A0A2L2YLF9-F1
#
_cell.length_a   1.000
_cell.length_b   1.000
_cell.length_c   1.000
_cell.angle_alpha   90.00
_cell.angle_beta   90.00
_cell.angle_gamma   90.00
#
_symmetry.space_group_name_H-M   'P 1'
#
loop_
_entity.id
_entity.type
_entity.pdbx_description
1 polymer ?
#
loop_
_entity_poly.entity_id
_entity_poly.type
_entity_poly.pdbx_seq_one_letter_code
_entity_poly.pdbx_strand_id
1 'polypeptide(L)' 'PEGIFSWDQDRLWRKTRSRSSNDWLGVCRGAAANRNFDIDHCGVGTSRIPCEEIYCGDTPFSESETRA' A
#
# COMPACT_ATOMS: atom_id res chain seq x y z
N PRO A 1 -1.90 -14.04 5.89
CA PRO A 1 -2.71 -12.83 5.64
C PRO A 1 -2.11 -11.63 6.34
N GLU A 2 -1.84 -10.56 5.60
CA GLU A 2 -1.17 -9.36 6.12
C GLU A 2 -1.95 -8.64 7.24
N GLY A 3 -3.25 -8.91 7.38
CA GLY A 3 -4.10 -8.41 8.48
C GLY A 3 -3.70 -8.88 9.89
N ILE A 4 -2.71 -9.76 10.05
CA ILE A 4 -2.16 -10.13 11.36
C ILE A 4 -1.39 -8.96 12.00
N PHE A 5 -0.85 -8.04 11.20
CA PHE A 5 -0.03 -6.94 11.70
C PHE A 5 -0.79 -6.02 12.69
N SER A 6 -2.11 -5.92 12.55
CA SER A 6 -2.96 -5.18 13.49
C SER A 6 -3.12 -5.83 14.86
N TRP A 7 -2.80 -7.12 14.98
CA TRP A 7 -2.87 -7.85 16.24
C TRP A 7 -1.55 -7.83 17.00
N ASP A 8 -0.43 -7.86 16.28
CA ASP A 8 0.89 -8.11 16.88
C ASP A 8 1.80 -6.87 16.96
N GLN A 9 1.58 -5.86 16.13
CA GLN A 9 2.56 -4.76 15.95
C GLN A 9 1.91 -3.37 16.01
N ASP A 10 0.92 -3.11 15.15
CA ASP A 10 0.26 -1.79 15.08
C ASP A 10 -1.24 -1.95 14.84
N ARG A 11 -2.00 -1.75 15.91
CA ARG A 11 -3.46 -1.86 15.96
C ARG A 11 -4.18 -1.07 14.87
N LEU A 12 -3.62 0.04 14.41
CA LEU A 12 -4.28 0.95 13.47
C LEU A 12 -3.77 0.81 12.03
N TRP A 13 -2.91 -0.17 11.75
CA TRP A 13 -2.39 -0.41 10.41
C TRP A 13 -3.50 -0.75 9.40
N ARG A 14 -3.47 -0.10 8.23
CA ARG A 14 -4.50 -0.29 7.16
C ARG A 14 -3.95 -0.66 5.79
N LYS A 15 -2.65 -0.43 5.55
CA LYS A 15 -2.00 -0.74 4.28
C LYS A 15 -1.70 -2.23 4.16
N THR A 16 -1.29 -2.67 2.98
CA THR A 16 -0.61 -3.96 2.82
C THR A 16 0.76 -3.93 3.52
N ARG A 17 1.59 -4.97 3.33
CA ARG A 17 2.93 -5.10 3.93
C ARG A 17 4.02 -5.27 2.88
N SER A 18 3.71 -5.04 1.61
CA SER A 18 4.65 -5.04 0.50
C SER A 18 5.79 -4.02 0.66
N ARG A 19 6.86 -4.21 -0.11
CA ARG A 19 7.92 -3.20 -0.28
C ARG A 19 7.67 -2.47 -1.59
N SER A 20 7.83 -1.14 -1.54
CA SER A 20 7.74 -0.25 -2.68
C SER A 20 9.12 -0.03 -3.28
N SER A 21 9.26 -0.13 -4.60
CA SER A 21 10.48 0.28 -5.32
C SER A 21 10.69 1.79 -5.31
N ASN A 22 9.63 2.57 -5.08
CA ASN A 22 9.68 4.03 -4.93
C ASN A 22 10.19 4.49 -3.56
N ASP A 23 10.51 3.57 -2.63
CA ASP A 23 11.13 3.88 -1.34
C ASP A 23 12.55 3.33 -1.27
N TRP A 24 13.52 4.18 -1.62
CA TRP A 24 14.95 3.84 -1.65
C TRP A 24 15.53 3.50 -0.27
N LEU A 25 14.96 4.07 0.82
CA LEU A 25 15.38 3.72 2.18
C LEU A 25 14.77 2.38 2.64
N GLY A 26 13.70 1.92 1.99
CA GLY A 26 13.02 0.66 2.32
C GLY A 26 12.45 0.62 3.73
N VAL A 27 12.13 1.79 4.30
CA VAL A 27 11.57 1.96 5.66
C VAL A 27 10.04 1.89 5.67
N CYS A 28 9.42 2.30 4.56
CA CYS A 28 7.98 2.32 4.41
C CYS A 28 7.47 0.98 3.87
N ARG A 29 6.22 0.67 4.22
CA ARG A 29 5.59 -0.63 3.94
C ARG A 29 4.16 -0.41 3.47
N GLY A 30 3.82 -1.20 2.45
CA GLY A 30 2.48 -1.34 1.93
C GLY A 30 1.96 -0.17 1.10
N ALA A 31 1.00 -0.51 0.26
CA ALA A 31 0.09 0.41 -0.40
C ALA A 31 -1.29 0.33 0.26
N ALA A 32 -2.08 1.39 0.09
CA ALA A 32 -3.49 1.36 0.41
C ALA A 32 -4.20 0.43 -0.60
N ALA A 33 -4.60 -0.77 -0.15
CA ALA A 33 -5.21 -1.77 -1.03
C ALA A 33 -6.40 -1.20 -1.85
N ASN A 34 -7.23 -0.36 -1.22
CA ASN A 34 -8.38 0.29 -1.87
C ASN A 34 -8.01 1.51 -2.76
N ARG A 35 -6.73 1.74 -3.04
CA ARG A 35 -6.21 2.73 -4.02
C ARG A 35 -5.33 2.09 -5.08
N ASN A 36 -5.19 0.76 -5.04
CA ASN A 36 -4.26 0.00 -5.87
C ASN A 36 -4.94 -0.65 -7.10
N PHE A 37 -6.22 -0.38 -7.35
CA PHE A 37 -6.94 -0.92 -8.51
C PHE A 37 -6.71 -0.07 -9.78
N ASP A 38 -6.84 -0.68 -10.97
CA ASP A 38 -6.72 0.01 -12.26
C ASP A 38 -8.01 0.77 -12.63
N ILE A 39 -8.35 1.74 -11.80
CA ILE A 39 -9.46 2.66 -12.01
C ILE A 39 -9.03 4.04 -11.52
N ASP A 40 -8.68 4.93 -12.44
CA ASP A 40 -8.06 6.23 -12.14
C ASP A 40 -6.89 6.08 -11.14
N HIS A 41 -6.00 5.12 -11.41
CA HIS A 41 -4.93 4.73 -10.49
C HIS A 41 -3.99 5.91 -10.20
N CYS A 42 -3.69 6.12 -8.92
CA CYS A 42 -2.95 7.29 -8.44
C CYS A 42 -3.55 8.65 -8.88
N GLY A 43 -4.88 8.71 -9.05
CA GLY A 43 -5.66 9.91 -9.31
C GLY A 43 -5.94 10.75 -8.05
N VAL A 44 -7.04 11.50 -8.06
CA VAL A 44 -7.41 12.38 -6.93
C VAL A 44 -7.69 11.56 -5.66
N GLY A 45 -7.19 12.02 -4.50
CA GLY A 45 -7.40 11.31 -3.21
C GLY A 45 -6.45 10.13 -2.98
N THR A 46 -5.32 10.11 -3.69
CA THR A 46 -4.23 9.15 -3.54
C THR A 46 -2.90 9.86 -3.27
N SER A 47 -1.86 9.09 -2.97
CA SER A 47 -0.49 9.59 -2.89
C SER A 47 0.49 8.70 -3.62
N ARG A 48 1.54 9.32 -4.17
CA ARG A 48 2.70 8.63 -4.75
C ARG A 48 3.86 8.50 -3.74
N ILE A 49 3.69 8.95 -2.50
CA ILE A 49 4.70 8.88 -1.45
C ILE A 49 4.49 7.57 -0.66
N PRO A 50 5.43 6.60 -0.69
CA PRO A 50 5.23 5.27 -0.09
C PRO A 50 4.88 5.26 1.40
N CYS A 51 5.32 6.30 2.11
CA CYS A 51 5.13 6.43 3.55
C CYS A 51 3.73 6.94 3.92
N GLU A 52 2.97 7.51 2.99
CA GLU A 52 1.64 8.01 3.27
C GLU A 52 0.60 6.87 3.39
N GLU A 53 -0.43 7.10 4.19
CA GLU A 53 -1.50 6.12 4.42
C GLU A 53 -2.36 5.86 3.17
N ILE A 54 -2.36 6.80 2.23
CA ILE A 54 -3.11 6.74 0.97
C ILE A 54 -2.21 6.43 -0.24
N TYR A 55 -1.03 5.85 0.00
CA TYR A 55 -0.12 5.43 -1.07
C TYR A 55 -0.82 4.49 -2.05
N CYS A 56 -0.85 4.84 -3.33
CA CYS A 56 -1.58 4.07 -4.34
C CYS A 56 -0.86 2.77 -4.77
N GLY A 57 0.42 2.62 -4.48
CA GLY A 57 1.24 1.52 -4.99
C GLY A 57 2.16 1.96 -6.11
N ASP A 58 3.09 1.08 -6.51
CA ASP A 58 4.07 1.37 -7.55
C ASP A 58 3.42 1.44 -8.94
N THR A 59 2.41 0.58 -9.15
CA THR A 59 1.64 0.41 -10.38
C THR A 59 0.24 -0.13 -10.04
N PRO A 60 -0.74 -0.02 -10.96
CA PRO A 60 -2.02 -0.69 -10.76
C PRO A 60 -1.81 -2.17 -10.48
N PHE A 61 -2.53 -2.69 -9.48
CA PHE A 61 -2.44 -4.08 -9.05
C PHE A 61 -1.04 -4.52 -8.56
N SER A 62 -0.16 -3.60 -8.11
CA SER A 62 1.14 -4.00 -7.54
C SER A 62 1.01 -4.95 -6.34
N GLU A 63 0.01 -4.76 -5.49
CA GLU A 63 -0.28 -5.62 -4.35
C GLU A 63 -0.86 -6.97 -4.77
N SER A 64 -0.32 -8.05 -4.19
CA SER A 64 -0.76 -9.43 -4.51
C SER A 64 -2.23 -9.67 -4.16
N GLU A 65 -2.69 -9.05 -3.10
CA GLU A 65 -4.04 -9.08 -2.55
C GLU A 65 -5.07 -8.46 -3.49
N THR A 66 -4.63 -7.56 -4.39
CA THR A 66 -5.51 -6.92 -5.39
C THR A 66 -5.50 -7.62 -6.74
N ARG A 67 -4.56 -8.55 -6.96
CA ARG A 67 -4.46 -9.38 -8.18
C ARG A 67 -5.17 -10.73 -8.06
N ALA A 68 -5.40 -11.18 -6.83
CA ALA A 68 -5.93 -12.49 -6.49
C ALA A 68 -7.43 -12.64 -6.77
#